data_AF-A0A0L8FLN2-F1
#
_entry.id   AF-A0A0L8FLN2-F1
#
_cell.length_a   1.000
_cell.length_b   1.000
_cell.length_c   1.000
_cell.angle_alpha   90.00
_cell.angle_beta   90.00
_cell.angle_gamma   90.00
#
_symmetry.space_group_name_H-M   'P 1'
#
loop_
_entity.id
_entity.type
_entity.pdbx_description
1 polymer ?
#
loop_
_entity_poly.entity_id
_entity_poly.type
_entity_poly.pdbx_seq_one_letter_code
_entity_poly.pdbx_strand_id
1 'polypeptide(L)'
;MVKLKNVTFPICYEIPTKAELMTLIYDPVLQINVTAKMIEGRGSYKAGHPNITYIGKIYIRTADVEIMIATHEIVFDGKRLIWKRVTDIAFSGASCEVNGKGIFVQIKISPGLTFLIRRNLYNYMGPKYGYLTFFLLNDKGFSPKVSGVIGRFIPMKGHLMKQHKISEDKTEAMLKLTEPRKHYKRSVHTFLQIMPGLMSAVIPCWKIDIDKLCF
;
A
#
# COMPACT_ATOMS: atom_id res chain seq x y z
N MET A 1 2.66 2.79 1.91
CA MET A 1 2.78 3.88 2.88
C MET A 1 2.92 5.17 2.07
N VAL A 2 2.06 6.17 2.26
CA VAL A 2 2.15 7.42 1.48
C VAL A 2 2.52 8.55 2.41
N LYS A 3 3.48 9.41 2.06
CA LYS A 3 3.81 10.58 2.87
C LYS A 3 3.07 11.79 2.34
N LEU A 4 2.27 12.45 3.18
CA LEU A 4 1.66 13.72 2.80
C LEU A 4 2.57 14.88 3.18
N LYS A 5 2.61 15.89 2.31
CA LYS A 5 3.29 17.16 2.59
C LYS A 5 2.66 17.83 3.82
N ASN A 6 3.49 18.19 4.81
CA ASN A 6 3.16 18.78 6.12
C ASN A 6 2.64 17.80 7.20
N VAL A 7 2.85 16.50 6.99
CA VAL A 7 2.65 15.48 8.03
C VAL A 7 3.98 14.78 8.30
N THR A 8 4.42 14.77 9.56
CA THR A 8 5.72 14.18 9.96
C THR A 8 5.76 12.66 9.74
N PHE A 9 4.61 12.00 9.90
CA PHE A 9 4.46 10.56 9.77
C PHE A 9 3.68 10.19 8.50
N PRO A 10 3.98 9.03 7.91
CA PRO A 10 3.26 8.57 6.73
C PRO A 10 1.81 8.19 7.04
N ILE A 11 0.99 8.07 5.99
CA ILE A 11 -0.37 7.53 6.03
C ILE A 11 -0.36 6.03 5.71
N CYS A 12 -1.03 5.29 6.58
CA CYS A 12 -1.39 3.90 6.48
C CYS A 12 -2.89 3.79 6.24
N TYR A 13 -3.28 2.80 5.44
CA TYR A 13 -4.67 2.56 5.11
C TYR A 13 -5.10 1.21 5.66
N GLU A 14 -6.27 1.17 6.29
CA GLU A 14 -7.03 -0.07 6.40
C GLU A 14 -8.05 -0.10 5.28
N ILE A 15 -8.08 -1.23 4.58
CA ILE A 15 -8.97 -1.44 3.46
C ILE A 15 -9.89 -2.59 3.86
N PRO A 16 -10.99 -2.31 4.58
CA PRO A 16 -12.05 -3.29 4.75
C PRO A 16 -12.74 -3.44 3.39
N THR A 17 -12.61 -4.59 2.73
CA THR A 17 -13.24 -4.76 1.42
C THR A 17 -13.71 -6.18 1.20
N LYS A 18 -14.87 -6.32 0.58
CA LYS A 18 -15.39 -7.60 0.04
C LYS A 18 -15.04 -7.78 -1.44
N ALA A 19 -14.41 -6.79 -2.07
CA ALA A 19 -14.10 -6.83 -3.49
C ALA A 19 -12.93 -7.79 -3.78
N GLU A 20 -13.10 -8.67 -4.77
CA GLU A 20 -12.04 -9.61 -5.16
C GLU A 20 -10.82 -8.90 -5.77
N LEU A 21 -11.01 -7.79 -6.49
CA LEU A 21 -9.95 -7.02 -7.15
C LEU A 21 -10.11 -5.53 -6.85
N MET A 22 -9.01 -4.89 -6.46
CA MET A 22 -8.99 -3.49 -6.06
C MET A 22 -7.90 -2.70 -6.76
N THR A 23 -8.24 -1.56 -7.34
CA THR A 23 -7.26 -0.62 -7.90
C THR A 23 -6.59 0.19 -6.80
N LEU A 24 -5.36 -0.17 -6.46
CA LEU A 24 -4.55 0.56 -5.49
C LEU A 24 -4.08 1.89 -6.06
N ILE A 25 -3.53 1.88 -7.29
CA ILE A 25 -3.00 3.06 -7.95
C ILE A 25 -3.39 2.97 -9.44
N TYR A 26 -3.88 4.07 -10.00
CA TYR A 26 -4.13 4.20 -11.43
C TYR A 26 -3.67 5.58 -11.90
N ASP A 27 -2.68 5.63 -12.78
CA ASP A 27 -2.19 6.83 -13.42
C ASP A 27 -2.36 6.73 -14.94
N PRO A 28 -3.38 7.39 -15.52
CA PRO A 28 -3.66 7.29 -16.94
C PRO A 28 -2.62 8.00 -17.83
N VAL A 29 -1.86 8.95 -17.28
CA VAL A 29 -0.87 9.71 -18.07
C VAL A 29 0.37 8.86 -18.30
N LEU A 30 0.79 8.13 -17.27
CA LEU A 30 1.96 7.26 -17.31
C LEU A 30 1.60 5.81 -17.66
N GLN A 31 0.31 5.54 -17.90
CA GLN A 31 -0.25 4.20 -18.15
C GLN A 31 0.11 3.20 -17.05
N ILE A 32 0.15 3.66 -15.79
CA ILE A 32 0.45 2.82 -14.64
C ILE A 32 -0.86 2.35 -14.01
N ASN A 33 -1.01 1.04 -13.84
CA ASN A 33 -2.12 0.44 -13.13
C ASN A 33 -1.61 -0.60 -12.13
N VAL A 34 -1.86 -0.35 -10.84
CA VAL A 34 -1.55 -1.27 -9.74
C VAL A 34 -2.87 -1.75 -9.13
N THR A 35 -3.14 -3.05 -9.28
CA THR A 35 -4.31 -3.69 -8.69
C THR A 35 -3.90 -4.77 -7.69
N ALA A 36 -4.77 -5.05 -6.73
CA ALA A 36 -4.59 -6.08 -5.72
C ALA A 36 -5.77 -7.04 -5.74
N LYS A 37 -5.48 -8.34 -5.84
CA LYS A 37 -6.47 -9.38 -5.60
C LYS A 37 -6.54 -9.68 -4.11
N MET A 38 -7.73 -9.52 -3.54
CA MET A 38 -7.99 -9.75 -2.13
C MET A 38 -8.32 -11.23 -1.89
N ILE A 39 -7.93 -11.73 -0.73
CA ILE A 39 -8.19 -13.10 -0.28
C ILE A 39 -8.68 -13.06 1.17
N GLU A 40 -9.58 -13.97 1.52
CA GLU A 40 -10.07 -14.07 2.89
C GLU A 40 -9.05 -14.74 3.81
N GLY A 41 -8.98 -14.24 5.05
CA GLY A 41 -8.28 -14.86 6.16
C GLY A 41 -8.99 -16.08 6.70
N ARG A 42 -8.40 -16.67 7.75
CA ARG A 42 -9.00 -17.78 8.49
C ARG A 42 -9.61 -17.24 9.78
N GLY A 43 -10.93 -17.39 9.91
CA GLY A 43 -11.68 -17.10 11.13
C GLY A 43 -12.47 -15.79 11.10
N SER A 44 -13.62 -15.80 11.79
CA SER A 44 -14.42 -14.62 12.07
C SER A 44 -13.91 -13.96 13.36
N TYR A 45 -13.66 -12.64 13.34
CA TYR A 45 -13.26 -11.89 14.54
C TYR A 45 -14.30 -12.03 15.67
N LYS A 46 -15.59 -12.13 15.31
CA LYS A 46 -16.77 -12.40 16.15
C LYS A 46 -17.91 -12.97 15.30
N ALA A 47 -18.85 -13.70 15.90
CA ALA A 47 -20.07 -14.11 15.21
C ALA A 47 -20.81 -12.88 14.64
N GLY A 48 -21.14 -12.90 13.34
CA GLY A 48 -21.80 -11.79 12.65
C GLY A 48 -20.87 -10.74 12.03
N HIS A 49 -19.55 -10.84 12.16
CA HIS A 49 -18.60 -9.95 11.47
C HIS A 49 -17.95 -10.63 10.26
N PRO A 50 -17.72 -9.90 9.15
CA PRO A 50 -17.06 -10.45 7.97
C PRO A 50 -15.60 -10.84 8.27
N ASN A 51 -15.10 -11.85 7.55
CA ASN A 51 -13.70 -12.28 7.63
C ASN A 51 -12.76 -11.13 7.24
N ILE A 52 -11.60 -11.06 7.88
CA ILE A 52 -10.55 -10.10 7.51
C ILE A 52 -10.03 -10.47 6.13
N THR A 53 -9.94 -9.48 5.24
CA THR A 53 -9.38 -9.65 3.90
C THR A 53 -7.93 -9.18 3.83
N TYR A 54 -7.13 -9.90 3.04
CA TYR A 54 -5.70 -9.66 2.85
C TYR A 54 -5.37 -9.55 1.37
N ILE A 55 -4.25 -8.92 1.02
CA ILE A 55 -3.78 -8.90 -0.37
C ILE A 55 -3.13 -10.25 -0.67
N GLY A 56 -3.70 -11.02 -1.61
CA GLY A 56 -3.13 -12.30 -2.04
C GLY A 56 -2.19 -12.15 -3.23
N LYS A 57 -2.52 -11.26 -4.17
CA LYS A 57 -1.71 -10.95 -5.35
C LYS A 57 -1.72 -9.46 -5.64
N ILE A 58 -0.64 -8.96 -6.21
CA ILE A 58 -0.51 -7.59 -6.70
C ILE A 58 -0.14 -7.68 -8.17
N TYR A 59 -0.85 -6.92 -9.00
CA TYR A 59 -0.57 -6.76 -10.41
C TYR A 59 -0.12 -5.33 -10.64
N ILE A 60 1.02 -5.14 -11.29
CA ILE A 60 1.58 -3.85 -11.66
C ILE A 60 1.75 -3.87 -13.16
N ARG A 61 1.04 -2.99 -13.84
CA ARG A 61 1.11 -2.83 -15.29
C ARG A 61 1.55 -1.42 -15.61
N THR A 62 2.50 -1.29 -16.52
CA THR A 62 2.91 0.00 -17.12
C THR A 62 2.69 -0.07 -18.63
N ALA A 63 3.14 0.94 -19.37
CA ALA A 63 3.23 0.85 -20.83
C ALA A 63 4.16 -0.28 -21.32
N ASP A 64 5.22 -0.57 -20.56
CA ASP A 64 6.34 -1.40 -21.02
C ASP A 64 6.42 -2.76 -20.30
N VAL A 65 5.90 -2.87 -19.07
CA VAL A 65 6.07 -4.06 -18.23
C VAL A 65 4.78 -4.50 -17.56
N GLU A 66 4.63 -5.81 -17.40
CA GLU A 66 3.59 -6.45 -16.61
C GLU A 66 4.21 -7.36 -15.53
N ILE A 67 3.89 -7.06 -14.27
CA ILE A 67 4.43 -7.75 -13.11
C ILE A 67 3.26 -8.25 -12.26
N MET A 68 3.24 -9.55 -11.97
CA MET A 68 2.36 -10.14 -10.97
C MET A 68 3.20 -10.67 -9.82
N ILE A 69 2.85 -10.29 -8.61
CA ILE A 69 3.51 -10.72 -7.39
C ILE A 69 2.49 -11.46 -6.53
N ALA A 70 2.80 -12.70 -6.19
CA ALA A 70 2.07 -13.52 -5.23
C ALA A 70 3.02 -13.94 -4.08
N THR A 71 2.51 -14.66 -3.09
CA THR A 71 3.31 -15.04 -1.91
C THR A 71 4.48 -15.99 -2.22
N HIS A 72 4.44 -16.72 -3.33
CA HIS A 72 5.44 -17.74 -3.66
C HIS A 72 6.13 -17.50 -5.01
N GLU A 73 5.62 -16.56 -5.81
CA GLU A 73 6.09 -16.34 -7.17
C GLU A 73 6.01 -14.87 -7.55
N ILE A 74 6.89 -14.50 -8.47
CA ILE A 74 6.86 -13.25 -9.21
C ILE A 74 6.82 -13.65 -10.68
N VAL A 75 5.85 -13.14 -11.42
CA VAL A 75 5.81 -13.24 -12.89
C VAL A 75 6.11 -11.86 -13.42
N PHE A 76 7.17 -11.74 -14.19
CA PHE A 76 7.62 -10.48 -14.79
C PHE A 76 7.72 -10.71 -16.30
N ASP A 77 6.86 -10.03 -17.08
CA ASP A 77 6.76 -10.20 -18.54
C ASP A 77 6.71 -11.67 -18.98
N GLY A 78 5.87 -12.45 -18.30
CA GLY A 78 5.70 -13.89 -18.54
C GLY A 78 6.79 -14.79 -17.95
N LYS A 79 7.93 -14.25 -17.49
CA LYS A 79 8.97 -15.04 -16.82
C LYS A 79 8.64 -15.26 -15.35
N ARG A 80 8.56 -16.52 -14.94
CA ARG A 80 8.23 -16.93 -13.58
C ARG A 80 9.48 -17.08 -12.72
N LEU A 81 9.41 -16.53 -11.51
CA LEU A 81 10.50 -16.48 -10.54
C LEU A 81 9.98 -16.93 -9.18
N ILE A 82 10.76 -17.75 -8.47
CA ILE A 82 10.39 -18.24 -7.15
C ILE A 82 10.94 -17.31 -6.07
N TRP A 83 10.07 -16.78 -5.23
CA TRP A 83 10.41 -15.84 -4.16
C TRP A 83 10.99 -16.56 -2.92
N LYS A 84 12.10 -17.30 -3.05
CA LYS A 84 12.70 -18.04 -1.93
C LYS A 84 14.08 -17.56 -1.52
N ARG A 85 14.83 -16.92 -2.42
CA ARG A 85 16.20 -16.45 -2.17
C ARG A 85 16.36 -15.02 -2.68
N VAL A 86 17.34 -14.31 -2.13
CA VAL A 86 17.74 -12.98 -2.61
C VAL A 86 18.12 -13.11 -4.08
N THR A 87 17.49 -12.30 -4.92
CA THR A 87 17.63 -12.34 -6.38
C THR A 87 17.41 -10.93 -6.89
N ASP A 88 18.25 -10.44 -7.79
CA ASP A 88 18.06 -9.16 -8.48
C ASP A 88 17.83 -9.42 -9.96
N ILE A 89 16.80 -8.78 -10.51
CA ILE A 89 16.36 -8.97 -11.89
C ILE A 89 15.97 -7.61 -12.45
N ALA A 90 16.66 -7.20 -13.50
CA ALA A 90 16.37 -5.98 -14.23
C ALA A 90 15.85 -6.31 -15.64
N PHE A 91 14.83 -5.60 -16.08
CA PHE A 91 14.34 -5.59 -17.45
C PHE A 91 14.24 -4.14 -17.94
N SER A 92 14.00 -3.94 -19.24
CA SER A 92 13.86 -2.60 -19.80
C SER A 92 12.70 -1.85 -19.10
N GLY A 93 12.97 -0.69 -18.51
CA GLY A 93 11.96 0.17 -17.89
C GLY A 93 11.61 -0.11 -16.42
N ALA A 94 11.99 -1.27 -15.86
CA ALA A 94 11.76 -1.57 -14.44
C ALA A 94 12.76 -2.61 -13.88
N SER A 95 13.03 -2.52 -12.58
CA SER A 95 13.81 -3.53 -11.87
C SER A 95 13.05 -4.13 -10.69
N CYS A 96 13.33 -5.40 -10.40
CA CYS A 96 12.74 -6.19 -9.34
C CYS A 96 13.84 -6.82 -8.50
N GLU A 97 13.95 -6.38 -7.24
CA GLU A 97 14.93 -6.89 -6.29
C GLU A 97 14.21 -7.65 -5.17
N VAL A 98 14.52 -8.93 -5.02
CA VAL A 98 14.10 -9.75 -3.88
C VAL A 98 15.13 -9.63 -2.78
N ASN A 99 14.75 -9.13 -1.61
CA ASN A 99 15.67 -8.90 -0.48
C ASN A 99 15.08 -9.36 0.87
N GLY A 100 15.87 -9.17 1.94
CA GLY A 100 15.53 -9.60 3.30
C GLY A 100 15.24 -11.10 3.40
N LYS A 101 16.11 -11.94 2.83
CA LYS A 101 15.94 -13.41 2.78
C LYS A 101 14.62 -13.85 2.13
N GLY A 102 14.17 -13.12 1.11
CA GLY A 102 12.92 -13.39 0.41
C GLY A 102 11.67 -12.93 1.17
N ILE A 103 11.79 -11.97 2.08
CA ILE A 103 10.62 -11.36 2.73
C ILE A 103 10.10 -10.16 1.94
N PHE A 104 10.96 -9.50 1.17
CA PHE A 104 10.64 -8.26 0.49
C PHE A 104 10.92 -8.37 -1.00
N VAL A 105 10.09 -7.68 -1.79
CA VAL A 105 10.28 -7.44 -3.22
C VAL A 105 10.20 -5.94 -3.42
N GLN A 106 11.27 -5.34 -3.90
CA GLN A 106 11.30 -3.95 -4.29
C GLN A 106 11.19 -3.86 -5.81
N ILE A 107 10.18 -3.11 -6.28
CA ILE A 107 9.99 -2.81 -7.69
C ILE A 107 10.32 -1.34 -7.91
N LYS A 108 11.25 -1.04 -8.82
CA LYS A 108 11.56 0.32 -9.26
C LYS A 108 11.01 0.49 -10.67
N ILE A 109 10.17 1.50 -10.89
CA ILE A 109 9.54 1.78 -12.19
C ILE A 109 9.85 3.21 -12.54
N SER A 110 10.51 3.44 -13.67
CA SER A 110 10.91 4.78 -14.09
C SER A 110 11.74 5.53 -13.02
N PRO A 111 12.28 6.72 -13.32
CA PRO A 111 12.91 7.54 -12.29
C PRO A 111 11.87 8.00 -11.26
N GLY A 112 12.05 7.62 -9.99
CA GLY A 112 11.30 8.19 -8.88
C GLY A 112 10.01 7.47 -8.48
N LEU A 113 9.70 6.28 -9.02
CA LEU A 113 8.69 5.39 -8.44
C LEU A 113 9.33 4.12 -7.90
N THR A 114 9.06 3.87 -6.62
CA THR A 114 9.53 2.67 -5.95
C THR A 114 8.39 2.08 -5.14
N PHE A 115 8.07 0.82 -5.42
CA PHE A 115 7.15 0.01 -4.65
C PHE A 115 7.93 -1.02 -3.86
N LEU A 116 7.38 -1.39 -2.72
CA LEU A 116 7.89 -2.46 -1.89
C LEU A 116 6.74 -3.35 -1.47
N ILE A 117 6.91 -4.64 -1.68
CA ILE A 117 5.94 -5.66 -1.35
C ILE A 117 6.57 -6.53 -0.27
N ARG A 118 5.89 -6.67 0.86
CA ARG A 118 6.28 -7.57 1.94
C ARG A 118 5.47 -8.86 1.86
N ARG A 119 6.14 -9.99 1.97
CA ARG A 119 5.54 -11.29 2.20
C ARG A 119 5.29 -11.54 3.68
N ASN A 120 4.11 -12.01 4.00
CA ASN A 120 3.75 -12.48 5.33
C ASN A 120 3.34 -13.94 5.25
N LEU A 121 4.19 -14.85 5.73
CA LEU A 121 3.95 -16.30 5.69
C LEU A 121 3.30 -16.86 6.96
N TYR A 122 3.32 -16.11 8.06
CA TYR A 122 2.80 -16.54 9.34
C TYR A 122 1.87 -15.48 9.94
N ASN A 123 0.60 -15.83 10.11
CA ASN A 123 -0.38 -15.07 10.88
C ASN A 123 -1.49 -16.03 11.30
N TYR A 124 -1.80 -16.09 12.59
CA TYR A 124 -2.82 -16.97 13.16
C TYR A 124 -4.20 -16.81 12.48
N MET A 125 -4.58 -15.58 12.13
CA MET A 125 -5.83 -15.28 11.41
C MET A 125 -5.64 -15.11 9.90
N GLY A 126 -4.42 -15.32 9.40
CA GLY A 126 -4.09 -15.12 8.00
C GLY A 126 -4.45 -16.30 7.09
N PRO A 127 -4.39 -16.12 5.77
CA PRO A 127 -4.57 -17.19 4.79
C PRO A 127 -3.47 -18.27 4.94
N LYS A 128 -3.82 -19.53 4.65
CA LYS A 128 -2.91 -20.70 4.73
C LYS A 128 -1.58 -20.49 4.02
N TYR A 129 -1.61 -19.81 2.88
CA TYR A 129 -0.48 -19.62 1.97
C TYR A 129 0.18 -18.24 2.11
N GLY A 130 -0.10 -17.55 3.23
CA GLY A 130 0.37 -16.21 3.50
C GLY A 130 -0.40 -15.13 2.75
N TYR A 131 0.08 -13.89 2.89
CA TYR A 131 -0.47 -12.71 2.24
C TYR A 131 0.61 -11.65 2.01
N LEU A 132 0.25 -10.59 1.30
CA LEU A 132 1.13 -9.50 0.92
C LEU A 132 0.76 -8.19 1.63
N THR A 133 1.75 -7.32 1.77
CA THR A 133 1.54 -5.92 2.11
C THR A 133 2.21 -5.05 1.07
N PHE A 134 1.46 -4.06 0.55
CA PHE A 134 1.96 -3.14 -0.47
C PHE A 134 2.38 -1.81 0.16
N PHE A 135 3.58 -1.35 -0.17
CA PHE A 135 4.12 -0.07 0.26
C PHE A 135 4.57 0.73 -0.96
N LEU A 136 4.03 1.93 -1.11
CA LEU A 136 4.69 2.99 -1.89
C LEU A 136 5.89 3.52 -1.07
N LEU A 137 7.08 3.60 -1.67
CA LEU A 137 8.27 4.16 -1.01
C LEU A 137 8.66 5.52 -1.59
N ASN A 138 8.49 5.68 -2.90
CA ASN A 138 8.73 6.92 -3.61
C ASN A 138 7.62 7.13 -4.63
N ASP A 139 7.01 8.31 -4.61
CA ASP A 139 5.82 8.69 -5.38
C ASP A 139 6.07 9.87 -6.32
N LYS A 140 7.30 10.40 -6.35
CA LYS A 140 7.67 11.59 -7.13
C LYS A 140 7.46 11.44 -8.62
N GLY A 141 7.50 10.21 -9.13
CA GLY A 141 7.33 9.94 -10.56
C GLY A 141 5.87 9.92 -11.03
N PHE A 142 4.86 10.05 -10.15
CA PHE A 142 3.46 10.01 -10.55
C PHE A 142 2.97 11.32 -11.16
N SER A 143 2.02 11.21 -12.09
CA SER A 143 1.31 12.35 -12.64
C SER A 143 0.29 12.89 -11.63
N PRO A 144 -0.13 14.15 -11.79
CA PRO A 144 -1.21 14.73 -10.99
C PRO A 144 -2.59 14.09 -11.20
N LYS A 145 -2.75 13.20 -12.20
CA LYS A 145 -4.01 12.48 -12.47
C LYS A 145 -4.06 11.11 -11.79
N VAL A 146 -3.04 10.76 -11.00
CA VAL A 146 -3.01 9.50 -10.27
C VAL A 146 -4.21 9.37 -9.32
N SER A 147 -4.80 8.19 -9.30
CA SER A 147 -6.06 7.86 -8.64
C SER A 147 -6.04 6.41 -8.14
N GLY A 148 -7.20 5.84 -7.77
CA GLY A 148 -7.27 4.56 -7.06
C GLY A 148 -7.31 4.75 -5.55
N VAL A 149 -7.27 3.65 -4.81
CA VAL A 149 -7.43 3.65 -3.35
C VAL A 149 -6.29 4.38 -2.66
N ILE A 150 -5.05 4.12 -3.05
CA ILE A 150 -3.85 4.81 -2.55
C ILE A 150 -3.56 6.04 -3.41
N GLY A 151 -3.69 5.92 -4.73
CA GLY A 151 -3.23 6.96 -5.65
C GLY A 151 -3.94 8.29 -5.49
N ARG A 152 -5.22 8.31 -5.07
CA ARG A 152 -5.96 9.57 -4.81
C ARG A 152 -5.31 10.47 -3.75
N PHE A 153 -4.51 9.91 -2.85
CA PHE A 153 -3.85 10.68 -1.79
C PHE A 153 -2.49 11.23 -2.19
N ILE A 154 -1.85 10.65 -3.21
CA ILE A 154 -0.52 11.05 -3.68
C ILE A 154 -0.47 12.54 -4.09
N PRO A 155 -1.43 13.08 -4.87
CA PRO A 155 -1.38 14.49 -5.20
C PRO A 155 -1.75 15.38 -4.01
N MET A 156 -2.34 14.86 -2.93
CA MET A 156 -2.89 15.68 -1.84
C MET A 156 -1.81 16.22 -0.89
N LYS A 157 -2.06 17.38 -0.30
CA LYS A 157 -1.30 17.91 0.84
C LYS A 157 -2.11 17.71 2.11
N GLY A 158 -1.47 17.23 3.18
CA GLY A 158 -2.12 16.95 4.45
C GLY A 158 -1.64 17.94 5.51
N HIS A 159 -2.54 18.65 6.17
CA HIS A 159 -2.18 19.53 7.28
C HIS A 159 -2.81 19.02 8.57
N LEU A 160 -1.98 18.85 9.61
CA LEU A 160 -2.45 18.49 10.94
C LEU A 160 -3.18 19.69 11.57
N MET A 161 -4.48 19.53 11.82
CA MET A 161 -5.32 20.60 12.37
C MET A 161 -5.39 20.55 13.89
N LYS A 162 -5.62 19.36 14.45
CA LYS A 162 -5.77 19.12 15.89
C LYS A 162 -5.24 17.72 16.20
N GLN A 163 -4.68 17.55 17.40
CA GLN A 163 -4.28 16.24 17.91
C GLN A 163 -4.63 16.11 19.39
N HIS A 164 -4.98 14.89 19.81
CA HIS A 164 -5.27 14.53 21.18
C HIS A 164 -4.57 13.20 21.50
N LYS A 165 -3.65 13.21 22.46
CA LYS A 165 -2.95 11.99 22.89
C LYS A 165 -3.91 11.16 23.75
N ILE A 166 -4.24 9.96 23.29
CA ILE A 166 -5.12 9.02 24.02
C ILE A 166 -4.30 8.11 24.94
N SER A 167 -3.15 7.66 24.47
CA SER A 167 -2.22 6.77 25.22
C SER A 167 -0.79 6.96 24.74
N GLU A 168 0.18 6.24 25.30
CA GLU A 168 1.58 6.28 24.86
C GLU A 168 1.73 5.98 23.36
N ASP A 169 0.95 5.03 22.84
CA ASP A 169 1.09 4.54 21.46
C ASP A 169 -0.03 5.00 20.50
N LYS A 170 -0.95 5.85 20.99
CA LYS A 170 -2.13 6.28 20.21
C LYS A 170 -2.40 7.77 20.38
N THR A 171 -2.35 8.48 19.26
CA THR A 171 -2.75 9.90 19.16
C THR A 171 -3.86 10.02 18.15
N GLU A 172 -4.99 10.59 18.56
CA GLU A 172 -6.08 10.96 17.66
C GLU A 172 -5.77 12.30 17.00
N ALA A 173 -6.15 12.47 15.74
CA ALA A 173 -5.98 13.73 15.04
C ALA A 173 -7.00 13.97 13.95
N MET A 174 -7.11 15.25 13.59
CA MET A 174 -7.84 15.69 12.41
C MET A 174 -6.85 16.21 11.37
N LEU A 175 -6.84 15.58 10.19
CA LEU A 175 -6.04 15.98 9.05
C LEU A 175 -6.89 16.71 8.02
N LYS A 176 -6.42 17.87 7.56
CA LYS A 176 -7.00 18.58 6.42
C LYS A 176 -6.26 18.19 5.16
N LEU A 177 -6.92 17.42 4.30
CA LEU A 177 -6.43 17.04 2.98
C LEU A 177 -6.83 18.12 1.98
N THR A 178 -5.87 18.63 1.23
CA THR A 178 -6.08 19.63 0.18
C THR A 178 -5.58 19.09 -1.14
N GLU A 179 -6.46 19.01 -2.13
CA GLU A 179 -6.05 18.73 -3.51
C GLU A 179 -5.40 20.00 -4.10
N PRO A 180 -4.16 19.94 -4.61
CA PRO A 180 -3.43 21.14 -5.02
C PRO A 180 -4.09 21.92 -6.16
N ARG A 181 -4.95 21.26 -6.96
CA ARG A 181 -5.49 21.82 -8.20
C ARG A 181 -6.98 22.11 -8.17
N LYS A 182 -7.76 21.48 -7.29
CA LYS A 182 -9.22 21.67 -7.23
C LYS A 182 -9.69 22.52 -6.05
N HIS A 183 -8.77 23.01 -5.21
CA HIS A 183 -9.07 23.66 -3.92
C HIS A 183 -10.00 22.85 -2.99
N TYR A 184 -10.26 21.58 -3.32
CA TYR A 184 -11.07 20.69 -2.53
C TYR A 184 -10.33 20.40 -1.23
N LYS A 185 -10.99 20.72 -0.12
CA LYS A 185 -10.47 20.59 1.24
C LYS A 185 -11.38 19.64 2.00
N ARG A 186 -10.81 18.57 2.55
CA ARG A 186 -11.55 17.63 3.38
C ARG A 186 -10.85 17.43 4.71
N SER A 187 -11.62 17.49 5.79
CA SER A 187 -11.15 17.11 7.10
C SER A 187 -11.41 15.63 7.33
N VAL A 188 -10.39 14.90 7.76
CA VAL A 188 -10.42 13.46 7.97
C VAL A 188 -9.96 13.18 9.39
N HIS A 189 -10.76 12.36 10.08
CA HIS A 189 -10.42 11.84 11.39
C HIS A 189 -9.46 10.66 11.26
N THR A 190 -8.34 10.67 11.99
CA THR A 190 -7.27 9.66 11.87
C THR A 190 -6.66 9.36 13.23
N PHE A 191 -5.94 8.24 13.33
CA PHE A 191 -5.14 7.92 14.51
C PHE A 191 -3.69 7.70 14.11
N LEU A 192 -2.75 8.34 14.80
CA LEU A 192 -1.37 7.91 14.80
C LEU A 192 -1.31 6.61 15.58
N GLN A 193 -0.93 5.55 14.89
CA GLN A 193 -0.71 4.25 15.49
C GLN A 193 0.69 3.80 15.17
N ILE A 194 1.25 3.13 16.17
CA ILE A 194 2.51 2.44 16.06
C ILE A 194 2.26 1.13 15.31
N MET A 195 2.77 1.01 14.09
CA MET A 195 2.64 -0.22 13.29
C MET A 195 3.96 -0.99 13.24
N PRO A 196 3.92 -2.34 13.27
CA PRO A 196 5.09 -3.15 12.92
C PRO A 196 5.51 -2.81 11.49
N GLY A 197 6.65 -2.15 11.36
CA GLY A 197 7.13 -1.59 10.12
C GLY A 197 7.98 -2.56 9.30
N LEU A 198 8.88 -1.96 8.53
CA LEU A 198 9.80 -2.64 7.63
C LEU A 198 10.96 -3.24 8.41
N MET A 199 11.24 -4.53 8.18
CA MET A 199 12.33 -5.26 8.83
C MET A 199 12.27 -5.31 10.37
N SER A 200 11.07 -5.44 10.94
CA SER A 200 10.81 -5.55 12.39
C SER A 200 10.92 -4.24 13.19
N ALA A 201 11.26 -3.12 12.54
CA ALA A 201 11.24 -1.82 13.18
C ALA A 201 9.81 -1.31 13.34
N VAL A 202 9.49 -0.77 14.50
CA VAL A 202 8.21 -0.18 14.81
C VAL A 202 8.13 1.23 14.19
N ILE A 203 7.14 1.50 13.32
CA ILE A 203 7.04 2.78 12.58
C ILE A 203 5.69 3.45 12.88
N PRO A 204 5.69 4.69 13.41
CA PRO A 204 4.47 5.46 13.60
C PRO A 204 3.87 5.88 12.25
N CYS A 205 2.56 5.71 12.07
CA CYS A 205 1.83 6.18 10.90
C CYS A 205 0.37 6.56 11.19
N TRP A 206 -0.16 7.48 10.39
CA TRP A 206 -1.54 7.92 10.44
C TRP A 206 -2.44 6.91 9.74
N LYS A 207 -3.25 6.23 10.53
CA LYS A 207 -4.21 5.25 10.08
C LYS A 207 -5.52 5.92 9.72
N ILE A 208 -5.83 5.90 8.43
CA ILE A 208 -7.08 6.40 7.88
C ILE A 208 -7.95 5.21 7.45
N ASP A 209 -9.18 5.22 7.95
CA ASP A 209 -10.24 4.33 7.49
C ASP A 209 -10.83 4.88 6.19
N ILE A 210 -10.66 4.12 5.10
CA ILE A 210 -11.06 4.58 3.76
C ILE A 210 -12.58 4.69 3.63
N ASP A 211 -13.36 3.91 4.38
CA ASP A 211 -14.82 4.00 4.33
C ASP A 211 -15.31 5.34 4.91
N LYS A 212 -14.53 5.95 5.81
CA LYS A 212 -14.83 7.30 6.35
C LYS A 212 -14.46 8.42 5.39
N LEU A 213 -13.86 8.10 4.26
CA LEU A 213 -13.45 9.05 3.24
C LEU A 213 -14.49 9.22 2.13
N CYS A 214 -15.74 8.73 2.27
CA CYS A 214 -16.85 8.81 1.29
C CYS A 214 -16.71 9.97 0.30
N PHE A 215 -16.22 9.71 -0.91
CA PHE A 215 -16.12 10.69 -2.00
C PHE A 215 -17.29 10.49 -2.97
#